data_AF-A0A022RLI1-F1
#
_entry.id   AF-A0A022RLI1-F1
#
_cell.length_a   1.000
_cell.length_b   1.000
_cell.length_c   1.000
_cell.angle_alpha   90.00
_cell.angle_beta   90.00
_cell.angle_gamma   90.00
#
_symmetry.space_group_name_H-M   'P 1'
#
loop_
_entity.id
_entity.type
_entity.pdbx_description
1 polymer ?
#
loop_
_entity_poly.entity_id
_entity_poly.type
_entity_poly.pdbx_seq_one_letter_code
_entity_poly.pdbx_strand_id
1 'polypeptide(L)'
;PPIGDGRVKELGEWVKREFRVSGKLWDSSSVDIAASGLGWFAIGLKGEALLGVWTYDGIDVITRNALLPQKSNNFEVAGFTVSEI
;
A
#
# COMPACT_ATOMS: atom_id res chain seq x y z
N PRO A 1 -2.65 -13.38 5.86
CA PRO A 1 -1.31 -13.95 6.14
C PRO A 1 -1.26 -15.46 5.87
N PRO A 2 -0.11 -16.02 5.45
CA PRO A 2 0.08 -17.47 5.41
C PRO A 2 0.03 -17.98 6.85
N ILE A 3 -1.07 -18.64 7.21
CA ILE A 3 -1.27 -19.23 8.54
C ILE A 3 -0.79 -20.69 8.48
N GLY A 4 0.14 -21.05 9.37
CA GLY A 4 0.69 -22.39 9.48
C GLY A 4 2.07 -22.54 8.83
N ASP A 5 2.88 -23.42 9.43
CA ASP A 5 4.24 -23.69 8.98
C ASP A 5 4.23 -24.29 7.56
N GLY A 6 5.08 -23.75 6.69
CA GLY A 6 5.24 -24.23 5.31
C GLY A 6 4.43 -23.49 4.25
N ARG A 7 3.35 -22.77 4.63
CA ARG A 7 2.51 -22.03 3.67
C ARG A 7 3.27 -20.93 2.91
N VAL A 8 4.31 -20.36 3.52
CA VAL A 8 5.18 -19.38 2.86
C VAL A 8 5.92 -20.01 1.66
N LYS A 9 6.27 -21.30 1.71
CA LYS A 9 6.95 -22.00 0.61
C LYS A 9 6.04 -22.27 -0.58
N GLU A 10 4.72 -22.24 -0.36
CA GLU A 10 3.70 -22.34 -1.42
C GLU A 10 3.50 -21.01 -2.14
N LEU A 11 3.93 -19.91 -1.52
CA LEU A 11 3.87 -18.59 -2.13
C LEU A 11 5.04 -18.47 -3.10
N GLY A 12 4.77 -17.89 -4.28
CA GLY A 12 5.77 -17.73 -5.33
C GLY A 12 6.92 -16.82 -4.94
N GLU A 13 7.64 -16.29 -5.92
CA GLU A 13 8.77 -15.41 -5.64
C GLU A 13 8.32 -14.08 -5.03
N TRP A 14 9.04 -13.59 -4.02
CA TRP A 14 8.79 -12.28 -3.44
C TRP A 14 9.52 -11.22 -4.27
N VAL A 15 8.76 -10.48 -5.09
CA VAL A 15 9.30 -9.59 -6.12
C VAL A 15 9.05 -8.12 -5.79
N LYS A 16 10.00 -7.26 -6.15
CA LYS A 16 9.89 -5.80 -6.06
C LYS A 16 9.30 -5.25 -7.36
N ARG A 17 8.30 -4.37 -7.24
CA ARG A 17 7.81 -3.49 -8.31
C ARG A 17 8.06 -2.05 -7.93
N GLU A 18 8.47 -1.22 -8.89
CA GLU A 18 8.76 0.19 -8.65
C GLU A 18 7.72 1.08 -9.32
N PHE A 19 7.22 2.06 -8.57
CA PHE A 19 6.22 3.02 -9.04
C PHE A 19 6.74 4.43 -8.83
N ARG A 20 6.84 5.20 -9.92
CA ARG A 20 7.06 6.64 -9.82
C ARG A 20 5.72 7.33 -9.63
N VAL A 21 5.56 8.03 -8.51
CA VAL A 21 4.34 8.76 -8.17
C VAL A 21 4.66 10.22 -7.94
N SER A 22 3.69 11.08 -8.20
CA SER A 22 3.82 12.52 -7.94
C SER A 22 2.55 13.08 -7.32
N GLY A 23 2.70 14.18 -6.60
CA GLY A 23 1.60 14.86 -5.93
C GLY A 23 1.94 16.33 -5.66
N LYS A 24 0.91 17.12 -5.35
CA LYS A 24 1.06 18.57 -5.15
C LYS A 24 0.97 18.99 -3.69
N LEU A 25 0.35 18.16 -2.86
CA LEU A 25 -0.04 18.51 -1.49
C LEU A 25 0.06 17.30 -0.56
N TRP A 26 0.37 17.57 0.70
CA TRP A 26 0.43 16.55 1.75
C TRP A 26 -0.93 16.27 2.41
N ASP A 27 -1.87 17.19 2.29
CA ASP A 27 -3.20 17.13 2.90
C ASP A 27 -4.24 16.41 2.04
N SER A 28 -3.88 16.03 0.82
CA SER A 28 -4.74 15.27 -0.10
C SER A 28 -3.99 14.10 -0.73
N SER A 29 -4.68 12.98 -0.88
CA SER A 29 -4.15 11.84 -1.63
C SER A 29 -4.13 12.17 -3.12
N SER A 30 -3.01 11.90 -3.76
CA SER A 30 -2.81 12.16 -5.20
C SER A 30 -2.97 10.89 -6.04
N VAL A 31 -2.46 9.77 -5.55
CA VAL A 31 -2.42 8.48 -6.25
C VAL A 31 -2.73 7.35 -5.27
N ASP A 32 -3.43 6.33 -5.73
CA ASP A 32 -3.54 5.06 -5.02
C ASP A 32 -2.60 4.01 -5.62
N ILE A 33 -1.96 3.21 -4.77
CA ILE A 33 -1.34 1.94 -5.15
C ILE A 33 -2.28 0.82 -4.74
N ALA A 34 -2.85 0.11 -5.70
CA ALA A 34 -3.81 -0.96 -5.48
C ALA A 34 -3.18 -2.33 -5.74
N ALA A 35 -3.35 -3.25 -4.79
CA ALA A 35 -2.96 -4.65 -4.90
C ALA A 35 -4.20 -5.54 -5.03
N SER A 36 -4.25 -6.34 -6.09
CA SER A 36 -5.41 -7.17 -6.42
C SER A 36 -5.74 -8.15 -5.29
N GLY A 37 -7.01 -8.23 -4.91
CA GLY A 37 -7.50 -9.13 -3.86
C GLY A 37 -7.23 -8.70 -2.42
N LEU A 38 -6.55 -7.58 -2.17
CA LEU A 38 -6.27 -7.06 -0.82
C LEU A 38 -6.86 -5.67 -0.57
N GLY A 39 -6.65 -4.73 -1.51
CA GLY A 39 -7.09 -3.35 -1.35
C GLY A 39 -6.12 -2.35 -1.96
N TRP A 40 -6.09 -1.13 -1.42
CA TRP A 40 -5.20 -0.08 -1.90
C TRP A 40 -4.70 0.81 -0.76
N PHE A 41 -3.58 1.49 -1.02
CA PHE A 41 -3.02 2.53 -0.17
C PHE A 41 -3.11 3.86 -0.90
N ALA A 42 -3.70 4.86 -0.24
CA ALA A 42 -3.76 6.21 -0.76
C ALA A 42 -2.47 6.97 -0.40
N ILE A 43 -1.80 7.52 -1.40
CA ILE A 43 -0.52 8.22 -1.25
C ILE A 43 -0.74 9.72 -1.35
N GLY A 44 -0.51 10.43 -0.24
CA GLY A 44 -0.39 11.89 -0.20
C GLY A 44 1.08 12.30 -0.22
N LEU A 45 1.50 13.08 -1.22
CA LEU A 45 2.84 13.63 -1.29
C LEU A 45 2.87 15.00 -1.99
N LYS A 46 3.93 15.77 -1.74
CA LYS A 46 4.27 16.97 -2.51
C LYS A 46 5.63 16.78 -3.18
N GLY A 47 5.64 16.73 -4.51
CA GLY A 47 6.82 16.44 -5.32
C GLY A 47 6.71 15.08 -6.03
N GLU A 48 7.85 14.46 -6.30
CA GLU A 48 7.94 13.13 -6.92
C GLU A 48 8.62 12.14 -5.98
N ALA A 49 8.20 10.88 -6.02
CA ALA A 49 8.81 9.79 -5.28
C ALA A 49 8.87 8.51 -6.12
N LEU A 50 9.86 7.67 -5.85
CA LEU A 50 9.95 6.31 -6.35
C LEU A 50 9.64 5.34 -5.21
N LEU A 51 8.53 4.62 -5.32
CA LEU A 51 8.06 3.68 -4.30
C LEU A 51 8.37 2.25 -4.73
N GLY A 52 9.04 1.49 -3.87
CA GLY A 52 9.16 0.05 -4.00
C GLY A 52 7.99 -0.64 -3.32
N VAL A 53 7.27 -1.49 -4.05
CA VAL A 53 6.21 -2.34 -3.52
C VAL A 53 6.63 -3.77 -3.70
N TRP A 54 6.65 -4.53 -2.61
CA TRP A 54 6.97 -5.95 -2.66
C TRP A 54 5.71 -6.78 -2.52
N THR A 55 5.57 -7.77 -3.39
CA THR A 55 4.47 -8.73 -3.35
C THR A 55 4.93 -10.06 -3.95
N TYR A 56 4.15 -11.11 -3.76
CA TYR A 56 4.38 -12.38 -4.44
C TYR A 56 4.10 -12.25 -5.95
N ASP A 57 4.88 -12.97 -6.74
CA ASP A 57 4.66 -13.08 -8.18
C ASP A 57 3.23 -13.56 -8.50
N GLY A 58 2.69 -13.04 -9.60
CA GLY A 58 1.28 -13.23 -9.99
C GLY A 58 0.29 -12.29 -9.31
N ILE A 59 0.65 -11.58 -8.23
CA ILE A 59 -0.22 -10.54 -7.65
C ILE A 59 -0.06 -9.25 -8.45
N ASP A 60 -1.15 -8.79 -9.05
CA ASP A 60 -1.14 -7.53 -9.79
C ASP A 60 -1.19 -6.32 -8.85
N VAL A 61 -0.35 -5.32 -9.17
CA VAL A 61 -0.22 -4.07 -8.44
C VAL A 61 -0.19 -2.92 -9.44
N ILE A 62 -1.11 -1.98 -9.29
CA ILE A 62 -1.29 -0.86 -10.22
C ILE A 62 -1.33 0.47 -9.48
N THR A 63 -0.95 1.54 -10.19
CA THR A 63 -1.22 2.92 -9.78
C THR A 63 -2.51 3.42 -10.43
N ARG A 64 -3.33 4.13 -9.67
CA ARG A 64 -4.53 4.81 -10.18
C ARG A 64 -4.74 6.16 -9.49
N ASN A 65 -5.66 6.96 -10.03
CA ASN A 65 -6.09 8.19 -9.35
C ASN A 65 -6.67 7.87 -7.97
N ALA A 66 -6.37 8.73 -6.98
CA ALA A 66 -6.90 8.57 -5.64
C ALA A 66 -8.43 8.53 -5.64
N LEU A 67 -9.03 7.44 -5.14
CA LEU A 67 -10.49 7.35 -5.01
C LEU A 67 -11.03 8.22 -3.88
N LEU A 68 -10.20 8.49 -2.86
CA LEU A 68 -10.51 9.33 -1.72
C LEU A 68 -9.48 10.47 -1.66
N PRO A 69 -9.78 11.65 -2.24
CA PRO A 69 -8.84 12.76 -2.25
C PRO A 69 -8.66 13.40 -0.87
N GLN A 70 -9.65 13.27 0.01
CA GLN A 70 -9.59 13.82 1.35
C GLN A 70 -8.88 12.87 2.32
N LYS A 71 -7.85 13.38 2.97
CA LYS A 71 -7.15 12.72 4.08
C LYS A 71 -8.11 12.58 5.27
N SER A 72 -8.25 11.36 5.83
CA SER A 72 -8.76 11.17 7.20
C SER A 72 -8.05 12.09 8.21
N ASN A 73 -8.77 12.72 9.13
CA ASN A 73 -8.15 13.53 10.19
C ASN A 73 -7.40 12.68 11.24
N ASN A 74 -7.63 11.36 11.26
CA ASN A 74 -6.93 10.39 12.10
C ASN A 74 -6.15 9.42 11.21
N PHE A 75 -4.83 9.61 11.10
CA PHE A 75 -3.98 8.71 10.30
C PHE A 75 -3.32 7.60 11.11
N GLU A 76 -3.18 7.75 12.41
CA GLU A 76 -2.50 6.79 13.26
C GLU A 76 -3.13 6.89 14.65
N VAL A 77 -4.11 6.04 14.93
CA VAL A 77 -4.27 5.57 16.31
C VAL A 77 -3.24 4.45 16.44
N ALA A 78 -2.44 4.42 17.50
CA ALA A 78 -1.48 3.36 17.76
C ALA A 78 -2.21 2.02 17.97
N GLY A 79 -2.67 1.39 16.90
CA GLY A 79 -3.61 0.25 16.96
C GLY A 79 -2.97 -1.09 16.64
N PHE A 80 -1.74 -1.13 16.12
CA PHE A 80 -1.08 -2.40 15.77
C PHE A 80 -0.23 -3.00 16.90
N THR A 81 0.04 -2.24 17.98
CA THR A 81 0.85 -2.71 19.11
C THR A 81 0.12 -2.76 20.44
N VAL A 82 -1.09 -2.21 20.54
CA VAL A 82 -1.92 -2.32 21.75
C VAL A 82 -3.37 -2.48 21.32
N SER A 83 -3.84 -3.73 21.22
CA SER A 83 -5.28 -3.98 21.32
C SER A 83 -5.64 -3.77 22.79
N GLU A 84 -6.43 -2.73 23.09
CA GLU A 84 -7.10 -2.67 24.39
C GLU A 84 -8.09 -3.85 24.43
N ILE A 85 -7.90 -4.72 25.43
CA ILE A 85 -8.76 -5.86 25.76
C ILE A 85 -9.86 -5.37 26.68
#